data_AF-A0A3D4W8H2-F1
#
_entry.id   AF-A0A3D4W8H2-F1
#
_cell.length_a   1.000
_cell.length_b   1.000
_cell.length_c   1.000
_cell.angle_alpha   90.00
_cell.angle_beta   90.00
_cell.angle_gamma   90.00
#
_symmetry.space_group_name_H-M   'P 1'
#
loop_
_entity.id
_entity.type
_entity.pdbx_description
1 polymer ?
#
loop_
_entity_poly.entity_id
_entity_poly.type
_entity_poly.pdbx_seq_one_letter_code
_entity_poly.pdbx_strand_id
1 'polypeptide(L)' 'IRTSGEYRISNFLLWQIAYAELCFTPVLWPDFRKDDLYSAILDFQNRERRFGMISEQIKQVTDK' A
#
# COMPACT_ATOMS: atom_id res chain seq x y z
N ILE A 1 -4.15 3.65 1.78
CA ILE A 1 -4.68 3.63 0.40
C ILE A 1 -5.42 4.95 0.19
N ARG A 2 -5.16 5.63 -0.93
CA ARG A 2 -5.88 6.84 -1.33
C ARG A 2 -6.37 6.71 -2.76
N THR A 3 -7.68 6.87 -2.95
CA THR A 3 -8.37 6.81 -4.23
C THR A 3 -8.37 8.17 -4.93
N SER A 4 -8.91 8.23 -6.16
CA SER A 4 -9.10 9.44 -6.96
C SER A 4 -7.83 10.03 -7.61
N GLY A 5 -6.71 9.31 -7.63
CA GLY A 5 -5.50 9.71 -8.37
C GLY A 5 -4.67 10.84 -7.76
N GLU A 6 -5.04 11.33 -6.59
CA GLU A 6 -4.37 12.44 -5.91
C GLU A 6 -3.17 11.97 -5.08
N TYR A 7 -1.97 12.51 -5.34
CA TYR A 7 -0.73 12.18 -4.61
C TYR A 7 -0.48 13.13 -3.45
N ARG A 8 -1.39 13.11 -2.47
CA ARG A 8 -1.25 13.88 -1.22
C ARG A 8 -1.86 13.13 -0.05
N ILE A 9 -1.57 13.57 1.16
CA ILE A 9 -2.17 12.99 2.38
C ILE A 9 -3.39 13.81 2.81
N SER A 10 -3.45 15.10 2.45
CA SER A 10 -4.55 16.01 2.84
C SER A 10 -4.75 16.11 4.35
N ASN A 11 -3.65 16.19 5.12
CA ASN A 11 -3.67 16.35 6.57
C ASN A 11 -4.41 15.21 7.32
N PHE A 12 -4.39 14.00 6.76
CA PHE A 12 -5.01 12.82 7.35
C PHE A 12 -3.97 11.93 8.04
N LEU A 13 -4.15 11.69 9.35
CA LEU A 13 -3.34 10.74 10.15
C LEU A 13 -1.82 10.93 10.06
N LEU A 14 -1.33 12.17 9.97
CA LEU A 14 0.09 12.50 9.75
C LEU A 14 1.05 11.74 10.69
N TRP A 15 0.69 11.64 11.96
CA TRP A 15 1.51 10.95 12.95
C TRP A 15 1.47 9.43 12.79
N GLN A 16 0.27 8.89 12.61
CA GLN A 16 0.04 7.44 12.57
C GLN A 16 0.62 6.80 11.30
N ILE A 17 0.67 7.53 10.19
CA ILE A 17 1.15 7.00 8.90
C ILE A 17 2.63 7.30 8.63
N ALA A 18 3.40 7.76 9.63
CA ALA A 18 4.80 8.16 9.46
C ALA A 18 5.70 7.10 8.79
N TYR A 19 5.37 5.82 8.98
CA TYR A 19 6.05 4.68 8.35
C TYR A 19 5.10 3.75 7.58
N ALA A 20 3.86 4.20 7.33
CA ALA A 20 2.92 3.41 6.57
C ALA A 20 3.24 3.50 5.07
N GLU A 21 3.08 2.37 4.38
CA GLU A 21 3.16 2.36 2.93
C GLU A 21 1.98 3.11 2.31
N LEU A 22 2.29 4.02 1.40
CA LEU A 22 1.30 4.80 0.68
C LEU A 22 0.99 4.12 -0.65
N CYS A 23 -0.26 3.71 -0.80
CA CYS A 23 -0.84 3.19 -2.03
C CYS A 23 -1.83 4.22 -2.59
N PHE A 24 -1.58 4.70 -3.80
CA PHE A 24 -2.44 5.64 -4.52
C PHE A 24 -3.05 4.93 -5.73
N THR A 25 -4.34 5.14 -5.97
CA THR A 25 -5.05 4.55 -7.11
C THR A 25 -5.90 5.61 -7.83
N PRO A 26 -5.97 5.58 -9.18
CA PRO A 26 -6.83 6.47 -9.95
C PRO A 26 -8.32 6.14 -9.79
N VAL A 27 -8.66 4.95 -9.28
CA VAL A 27 -10.05 4.51 -9.07
C VAL A 27 -10.76 5.48 -8.14
N LEU A 28 -11.95 5.93 -8.53
CA LEU A 28 -12.79 6.81 -7.73
C LEU A 28 -13.40 6.03 -6.55
N TRP A 29 -13.64 6.69 -5.42
CA TRP A 29 -14.13 6.02 -4.22
C TRP A 29 -15.44 5.22 -4.43
N PRO A 30 -16.46 5.74 -5.13
CA PRO A 30 -17.69 4.96 -5.40
C PRO A 30 -17.46 3.71 -6.25
N ASP A 31 -16.37 3.65 -7.01
CA ASP A 31 -16.03 2.56 -7.92
C ASP A 31 -15.03 1.57 -7.31
N PHE A 32 -14.47 1.87 -6.14
CA PHE A 32 -13.52 0.99 -5.46
C PHE A 32 -14.21 -0.30 -4.99
N ARG A 33 -13.68 -1.45 -5.40
CA ARG A 33 -14.24 -2.78 -5.11
C ARG A 33 -13.23 -3.66 -4.37
N LYS A 34 -13.70 -4.87 -4.05
CA LYS A 34 -12.93 -5.91 -3.38
C LYS A 34 -11.58 -6.14 -4.07
N ASP A 35 -11.57 -6.28 -5.40
CA ASP A 35 -10.36 -6.61 -6.16
C ASP A 35 -9.29 -5.50 -6.11
N ASP A 36 -9.72 -4.23 -6.03
CA ASP A 36 -8.80 -3.10 -5.83
C ASP A 36 -8.11 -3.18 -4.47
N LEU A 37 -8.85 -3.57 -3.42
CA LEU A 37 -8.29 -3.77 -2.09
C LEU A 37 -7.30 -4.93 -2.08
N TYR A 38 -7.62 -6.07 -2.70
CA TYR A 38 -6.68 -7.19 -2.82
C TYR A 38 -5.41 -6.78 -3.55
N SER A 39 -5.54 -6.04 -4.64
CA SER A 39 -4.39 -5.54 -5.40
C SER A 39 -3.51 -4.63 -4.54
N ALA A 40 -4.10 -3.74 -3.75
CA ALA A 40 -3.36 -2.87 -2.83
C ALA A 40 -2.66 -3.65 -1.69
N ILE A 41 -3.27 -4.73 -1.20
CA ILE A 41 -2.65 -5.60 -0.18
C ILE A 41 -1.48 -6.40 -0.79
N LEU A 42 -1.66 -6.96 -1.99
CA LEU A 42 -0.59 -7.67 -2.69
C LEU A 42 0.61 -6.76 -2.95
N ASP A 43 0.35 -5.53 -3.41
CA ASP A 43 1.39 -4.52 -3.58
C ASP A 43 2.10 -4.23 -2.25
N PHE A 44 1.34 -4.02 -1.16
CA PHE A 44 1.91 -3.82 0.17
C PHE A 44 2.84 -4.97 0.63
N GLN A 45 2.46 -6.22 0.36
CA GLN A 45 3.23 -7.40 0.76
C GLN A 45 4.58 -7.52 0.04
N ASN A 46 4.68 -7.02 -1.19
CA ASN A 46 5.88 -7.10 -2.02
C ASN A 46 6.87 -5.95 -1.80
N ARG A 47 6.51 -4.95 -0.98
CA ARG A 47 7.38 -3.80 -0.71
C ARG A 47 8.41 -4.11 0.37
N GLU A 48 9.64 -3.69 0.13
CA GLU A 48 10.68 -3.66 1.15
C GLU A 48 10.39 -2.55 2.17
N ARG A 49 10.41 -2.90 3.45
CA ARG A 49 10.02 -1.98 4.53
C ARG A 49 11.17 -1.74 5.49
N ARG A 50 11.33 -0.47 5.87
CA ARG A 50 12.32 -0.03 6.88
C ARG A 50 12.18 -0.74 8.22
N PHE A 51 10.93 -0.99 8.63
CA PHE A 51 10.58 -1.76 9.82
C PHE A 51 9.60 -2.87 9.40
N GLY A 52 10.13 -4.02 9.00
CA GLY A 52 9.34 -5.12 8.45
C GLY A 52 10.20 -6.17 7.75
N MET A 53 9.68 -6.72 6.66
CA MET A 53 10.42 -7.66 5.82
C MET A 53 11.45 -6.91 4.96
N ILE A 54 12.71 -7.30 5.10
CA ILE A 54 13.80 -6.88 4.22
C ILE A 54 13.78 -7.74 2.95
N SER A 55 14.38 -7.24 1.85
CA SER A 55 14.40 -7.89 0.53
C SER A 55 14.65 -9.41 0.55
N GLU A 56 15.51 -9.87 1.46
CA GLU A 56 15.91 -11.28 1.58
C GLU A 56 14.77 -12.18 2.09
N GLN A 57 13.88 -11.66 2.93
CA GLN A 57 12.71 -12.38 3.47
C GLN A 57 11.56 -12.45 2.46
N ILE A 58 11.43 -11.43 1.60
CA ILE A 58 10.39 -11.38 0.55
C ILE A 58 10.66 -12.46 -0.52
N LYS A 59 11.93 -12.65 -0.91
CA LYS A 59 12.33 -13.70 -1.86
C LYS A 59 11.99 -15.11 -1.37
N GLN A 60 12.25 -15.42 -0.11
CA GLN A 60 11.98 -16.75 0.47
C GLN A 60 10.48 -17.14 0.48
N VAL A 61 9.57 -16.17 0.48
CA VAL A 61 8.12 -16.41 0.39
C VAL A 61 7.68 -16.60 -1.07
N THR A 62 8.34 -15.93 -2.00
CA THR A 62 7.99 -15.96 -3.43
C THR A 62 8.54 -17.21 -4.14
N ASP A 63 9.67 -17.73 -3.67
CA ASP A 63 10.34 -18.91 -4.23
C ASP A 63 9.83 -20.25 -3.64
N LYS A 64 8.80 -20.23 -2.79
CA LYS A 64 8.11 -21.41 -2.25
C LYS A 64 6.75 -21.60 -2.91
#